data_AF-A0A524PYN9-F1
#
_entry.id   AF-A0A524PYN9-F1
#
_cell.length_a   1.000
_cell.length_b   1.000
_cell.length_c   1.000
_cell.angle_alpha   90.00
_cell.angle_beta   90.00
_cell.angle_gamma   90.00
#
_symmetry.space_group_name_H-M   'P 1'
#
loop_
_entity.id
_entity.type
_entity.pdbx_description
1 polymer ?
#
loop_
_entity_poly.entity_id
_entity_poly.type
_entity_poly.pdbx_seq_one_letter_code
_entity_poly.pdbx_strand_id
1 'polypeptide(L)'
;MSALIRRIQKKLKLQSEQRVRETGRGFFKEKIKMHGVMTPVTRKIGKEYFREIKDAGKRRIFDLCEELWESGYIEESFIACHWSYYIRKQYDPGEMKLFEKWVRVYVDNWASCDTLCNHSVGTLVEMYPECVSHLKKWTASK
;
A
#
# COMPACT_ATOMS: atom_id res chain seq x y z
N MET A 1 -10.62 12.78 0.10
CA MET A 1 -9.21 13.03 -0.30
C MET A 1 -8.63 14.23 0.42
N SER A 2 -7.61 14.00 1.25
CA SER A 2 -6.92 14.98 2.08
C SER A 2 -5.92 15.84 1.28
N ALA A 3 -5.53 16.98 1.86
CA ALA A 3 -4.55 17.88 1.24
C ALA A 3 -3.18 17.21 1.04
N LEU A 4 -2.80 16.31 1.94
CA LEU A 4 -1.56 15.53 1.86
C LEU A 4 -1.56 14.61 0.63
N ILE A 5 -2.63 13.83 0.43
CA ILE A 5 -2.73 12.92 -0.72
C ILE A 5 -2.68 13.69 -2.04
N ARG A 6 -3.34 14.85 -2.12
CA ARG A 6 -3.23 15.73 -3.31
C ARG A 6 -1.79 16.18 -3.60
N ARG A 7 -1.00 16.47 -2.57
CA ARG A 7 0.42 16.84 -2.74
C ARG A 7 1.25 15.66 -3.25
N ILE A 8 1.00 14.46 -2.73
CA ILE A 8 1.66 13.22 -3.19
C ILE A 8 1.31 12.95 -4.65
N GLN A 9 0.03 12.99 -5.02
CA GLN A 9 -0.42 12.79 -6.40
C GLN A 9 0.18 13.83 -7.35
N LYS A 10 0.25 15.10 -6.94
CA LYS A 10 0.93 16.14 -7.72
C LYS A 10 2.41 15.82 -7.89
N LYS A 11 3.10 15.36 -6.84
CA LYS A 11 4.52 14.98 -6.90
C LYS A 11 4.75 13.78 -7.81
N LEU A 12 3.91 12.74 -7.74
CA LEU A 12 3.97 11.57 -8.61
C LEU A 12 3.78 11.97 -10.08
N LYS A 13 2.76 12.79 -10.38
CA LYS A 13 2.53 13.32 -11.74
C LYS A 13 3.71 14.14 -12.27
N LEU A 14 4.37 14.93 -11.42
CA LEU A 14 5.57 15.69 -11.81
C LEU A 14 6.81 14.80 -12.03
N GLN A 15 6.79 13.55 -11.61
CA GLN A 15 7.88 12.58 -11.80
C GLN A 15 7.49 11.48 -12.78
N SER A 16 6.36 11.61 -13.48
CA SER A 16 5.89 10.59 -14.40
C SER A 16 6.66 10.62 -15.71
N GLU A 17 7.04 9.45 -16.20
CA GLU A 17 7.69 9.26 -17.48
C GLU A 17 6.86 8.31 -18.35
N GLN A 18 6.66 8.68 -19.63
CA GLN A 18 5.87 7.86 -20.56
C GLN A 18 6.47 6.46 -20.75
N ARG A 19 7.80 6.38 -20.91
CA ARG A 19 8.50 5.10 -21.04
C ARG A 19 8.22 4.14 -19.88
N VAL A 20 8.16 4.67 -18.66
CA VAL A 20 7.85 3.87 -17.45
C VAL A 20 6.42 3.37 -17.49
N ARG A 21 5.45 4.16 -17.99
CA ARG A 21 4.08 3.67 -18.21
C ARG A 21 4.03 2.54 -19.23
N GLU A 22 4.73 2.69 -20.34
CA GLU A 22 4.72 1.71 -21.43
C GLU A 22 5.38 0.40 -21.01
N THR A 23 6.59 0.46 -20.44
CA THR A 23 7.27 -0.73 -19.92
C THR A 23 6.48 -1.35 -18.77
N GLY A 24 5.96 -0.52 -17.87
CA GLY A 24 5.15 -0.92 -16.73
C GLY A 24 3.93 -1.75 -17.12
N ARG A 25 3.15 -1.28 -18.11
CA ARG A 25 1.99 -2.01 -18.64
C ARG A 25 2.33 -3.40 -19.17
N GLY A 26 3.55 -3.60 -19.68
CA GLY A 26 3.99 -4.90 -20.20
C GLY A 26 4.14 -5.99 -19.11
N PHE A 27 4.26 -5.62 -17.84
CA PHE A 27 4.40 -6.57 -16.73
C PHE A 27 3.08 -7.09 -16.16
N PHE A 28 1.95 -6.45 -16.49
CA PHE A 28 0.64 -6.79 -15.94
C PHE A 28 -0.25 -7.33 -17.04
N LYS A 29 -0.99 -8.40 -16.75
CA LYS A 29 -1.98 -8.96 -17.68
C LYS A 29 -3.30 -8.17 -17.58
N GLU A 30 -3.55 -7.65 -16.40
CA GLU A 30 -4.65 -6.81 -15.98
C GLU A 30 -4.41 -5.34 -16.35
N LYS A 31 -5.51 -4.58 -16.47
CA LYS A 31 -5.42 -3.13 -16.68
C LYS A 31 -5.09 -2.45 -15.35
N ILE A 32 -3.88 -1.91 -15.23
CA ILE A 32 -3.47 -1.13 -14.07
C ILE A 32 -3.56 0.38 -14.33
N LYS A 33 -3.94 1.14 -13.29
CA LYS A 33 -3.74 2.60 -13.28
C LYS A 33 -2.35 2.90 -12.75
N MET A 34 -1.62 3.74 -13.47
CA MET A 34 -0.28 4.12 -13.07
C MET A 34 0.03 5.56 -13.44
N HIS A 35 0.76 6.23 -12.55
CA HIS A 35 1.32 7.55 -12.82
C HIS A 35 2.46 7.45 -13.82
N GLY A 36 3.22 6.35 -13.83
CA GLY A 36 4.43 6.18 -14.63
C GLY A 36 5.69 6.57 -13.89
N VAL A 37 5.77 6.24 -12.59
CA VAL A 37 6.92 6.59 -11.74
C VAL A 37 7.63 5.31 -11.33
N MET A 38 8.95 5.28 -11.48
CA MET A 38 9.74 4.10 -11.09
C MET A 38 9.62 3.83 -9.58
N THR A 39 9.57 2.56 -9.20
CA THR A 39 9.43 2.12 -7.79
C THR A 39 10.43 2.78 -6.82
N PRO A 40 11.74 2.94 -7.14
CA PRO A 40 12.66 3.64 -6.26
C PRO A 40 12.28 5.11 -6.00
N VAL A 41 11.76 5.80 -7.02
CA VAL A 41 11.30 7.19 -6.91
C VAL A 41 10.01 7.25 -6.10
N THR A 42 9.05 6.36 -6.37
CA THR A 42 7.81 6.22 -5.58
C THR A 42 8.11 5.99 -4.10
N ARG A 43 9.06 5.08 -3.78
CA ARG A 43 9.50 4.82 -2.41
C ARG A 43 10.15 6.04 -1.75
N LYS A 44 10.96 6.80 -2.49
CA LYS A 44 11.57 8.04 -2.01
C LYS A 44 10.50 9.09 -1.66
N ILE A 45 9.52 9.28 -2.55
CA ILE A 45 8.38 10.18 -2.33
C ILE A 45 7.59 9.74 -1.10
N GLY A 46 7.19 8.46 -1.02
CA GLY A 46 6.46 7.94 0.13
C GLY A 46 7.20 8.18 1.46
N LYS A 47 8.52 7.95 1.50
CA LYS A 47 9.35 8.18 2.69
C LYS A 47 9.45 9.66 3.06
N GLU A 48 9.53 10.57 2.07
CA GLU A 48 9.54 12.01 2.29
C GLU A 48 8.26 12.46 3.00
N TYR A 49 7.10 12.13 2.44
CA TYR A 49 5.81 12.52 3.00
C TYR A 49 5.46 11.81 4.30
N PHE A 50 5.97 10.59 4.52
CA PHE A 50 5.78 9.90 5.81
C PHE A 50 6.36 10.71 6.98
N ARG A 51 7.46 11.43 6.77
CA ARG A 51 8.08 12.25 7.83
C ARG A 51 7.14 13.34 8.35
N GLU A 52 6.21 13.81 7.53
CA GLU A 52 5.21 14.82 7.92
C GLU A 52 4.09 14.25 8.79
N ILE A 53 3.86 12.93 8.73
CA ILE A 53 2.74 12.27 9.42
C ILE A 53 3.18 11.21 10.44
N LYS A 54 4.48 10.99 10.63
CA LYS A 54 5.01 9.93 11.50
C LYS A 54 4.46 9.98 12.93
N ASP A 55 4.10 11.17 13.40
CA ASP A 55 3.57 11.44 14.74
C ASP A 55 2.04 11.64 14.77
N ALA A 56 1.34 11.45 13.64
CA ALA A 56 -0.10 11.66 13.52
C ALA A 56 -0.95 10.55 14.19
N GLY A 57 -0.30 9.50 14.70
CA GLY A 57 -0.93 8.34 15.34
C GLY A 57 -1.34 7.23 14.36
N LYS A 58 -1.33 5.98 14.85
CA LYS A 58 -1.61 4.75 14.10
C LYS A 58 -2.87 4.85 13.23
N ARG A 59 -4.00 5.21 13.83
CA ARG A 59 -5.30 5.26 13.14
C ARG A 59 -5.30 6.26 11.98
N ARG A 60 -4.75 7.45 12.21
CA ARG A 60 -4.69 8.48 11.16
C ARG A 60 -3.80 8.05 9.99
N ILE A 61 -2.71 7.36 10.26
CA ILE A 61 -1.83 6.83 9.21
C ILE A 61 -2.56 5.77 8.39
N PHE A 62 -3.31 4.87 9.03
CA PHE A 62 -4.13 3.90 8.31
C PHE A 62 -5.25 4.54 7.49
N ASP A 63 -5.92 5.58 8.00
CA ASP A 63 -6.91 6.32 7.22
C ASP A 63 -6.28 6.91 5.95
N LEU A 64 -5.05 7.44 6.05
CA LEU A 64 -4.32 7.96 4.89
C LEU A 64 -3.86 6.85 3.92
N CYS A 65 -3.49 5.67 4.43
CA CYS A 65 -3.23 4.50 3.59
C CYS A 65 -4.49 4.10 2.81
N GLU A 66 -5.66 4.13 3.45
CA GLU A 66 -6.93 3.81 2.81
C GLU A 66 -7.28 4.82 1.70
N GLU A 67 -7.06 6.13 1.93
CA GLU A 67 -7.21 7.14 0.88
C GLU A 67 -6.28 6.91 -0.33
N LEU A 68 -5.05 6.40 -0.11
CA LEU A 68 -4.12 6.06 -1.18
C LEU A 68 -4.57 4.83 -1.97
N TRP A 69 -5.08 3.81 -1.27
CA TRP A 69 -5.65 2.60 -1.89
C TRP A 69 -6.85 2.91 -2.79
N GLU A 70 -7.77 3.78 -2.32
CA GLU A 70 -8.97 4.18 -3.06
C GLU A 70 -8.69 4.81 -4.43
N SER A 71 -7.48 5.35 -4.63
CA SER A 71 -7.08 5.93 -5.92
C SER A 71 -7.00 4.88 -7.05
N GLY A 72 -6.70 3.62 -6.70
CA GLY A 72 -6.40 2.52 -7.61
C GLY A 72 -5.08 2.68 -8.39
N TYR A 73 -4.26 3.70 -8.09
CA TYR A 73 -2.96 3.86 -8.72
C TYR A 73 -1.92 2.96 -8.04
N ILE A 74 -1.18 2.19 -8.83
CA ILE A 74 -0.18 1.25 -8.32
C ILE A 74 0.92 1.93 -7.50
N GLU A 75 1.35 3.14 -7.89
CA GLU A 75 2.36 3.85 -7.10
C GLU A 75 1.82 4.35 -5.75
N GLU A 76 0.52 4.66 -5.67
CA GLU A 76 -0.14 5.08 -4.44
C GLU A 76 -0.35 3.88 -3.50
N SER A 77 -0.69 2.70 -4.02
CA SER A 77 -0.77 1.48 -3.21
C SER A 77 0.59 1.09 -2.61
N PHE A 78 1.68 1.25 -3.36
CA PHE A 78 3.03 1.04 -2.79
C PHE A 78 3.33 2.01 -1.65
N ILE A 79 2.89 3.27 -1.72
CA ILE A 79 3.05 4.22 -0.62
C ILE A 79 2.22 3.76 0.59
N ALA A 80 0.98 3.34 0.39
CA ALA A 80 0.12 2.82 1.46
C ALA A 80 0.75 1.61 2.18
N CYS A 81 1.25 0.63 1.43
CA CYS A 81 1.92 -0.55 1.97
C CYS A 81 3.20 -0.21 2.77
N HIS A 82 4.00 0.74 2.27
CA HIS A 82 5.19 1.18 2.99
C HIS A 82 4.84 1.92 4.28
N TRP A 83 3.83 2.79 4.24
CA TRP A 83 3.40 3.56 5.40
C TRP A 83 2.82 2.69 6.50
N SER A 84 1.96 1.72 6.15
CA SER A 84 1.47 0.73 7.12
C SER A 84 2.64 -0.02 7.75
N TYR A 85 3.60 -0.47 6.93
CA TYR A 85 4.77 -1.18 7.43
C TYR A 85 5.70 -0.33 8.33
N TYR A 86 5.82 0.98 8.07
CA TYR A 86 6.64 1.86 8.91
C TYR A 86 6.15 1.93 10.36
N ILE A 87 4.85 1.75 10.58
CA ILE A 87 4.25 1.74 11.90
C ILE A 87 4.05 0.35 12.50
N ARG A 88 4.61 -0.71 11.91
CA ARG A 88 4.47 -2.11 12.36
C ARG A 88 4.71 -2.36 13.85
N LYS A 89 5.55 -1.56 14.50
CA LYS A 89 5.79 -1.63 15.95
C LYS A 89 4.56 -1.30 16.80
N GLN A 90 3.52 -0.70 16.22
CA GLN A 90 2.27 -0.31 16.87
C GLN A 90 1.10 -1.25 16.54
N TYR A 91 1.35 -2.33 15.78
CA TYR A 91 0.32 -3.30 15.44
C TYR A 91 -0.22 -3.99 16.68
N ASP A 92 -1.46 -4.47 16.56
CA ASP A 92 -2.12 -5.42 17.43
C ASP A 92 -2.88 -6.46 16.56
N PRO A 93 -3.38 -7.56 17.11
CA PRO A 93 -4.09 -8.57 16.32
C PRO A 93 -5.33 -8.03 15.56
N GLY A 94 -5.88 -6.89 15.99
CA GLY A 94 -7.02 -6.23 15.36
C GLY A 94 -6.73 -5.74 13.94
N GLU A 95 -5.48 -5.39 13.63
CA GLU A 95 -5.07 -4.99 12.27
C GLU A 95 -5.31 -6.08 11.22
N MET A 96 -5.45 -7.35 11.63
CA MET A 96 -5.75 -8.44 10.69
C MET A 96 -7.03 -8.16 9.89
N LYS A 97 -8.06 -7.60 10.53
CA LYS A 97 -9.33 -7.24 9.87
C LYS A 97 -9.16 -6.10 8.87
N LEU A 98 -8.28 -5.14 9.17
CA LEU A 98 -7.99 -4.01 8.29
C LEU A 98 -7.23 -4.50 7.05
N PHE A 99 -6.19 -5.32 7.23
CA PHE A 99 -5.44 -5.86 6.10
C PHE A 99 -6.29 -6.80 5.25
N GLU A 100 -7.17 -7.60 5.86
CA GLU A 100 -8.16 -8.40 5.13
C GLU A 100 -9.06 -7.52 4.24
N LYS A 101 -9.57 -6.41 4.78
CA LYS A 101 -10.37 -5.45 4.01
C LYS A 101 -9.56 -4.95 2.81
N TRP A 102 -8.30 -4.56 2.99
CA TRP A 102 -7.49 -4.04 1.90
C TRP A 102 -7.22 -5.08 0.81
N VAL A 103 -6.89 -6.32 1.20
CA VAL A 103 -6.72 -7.43 0.26
C VAL A 103 -8.00 -7.65 -0.54
N ARG A 104 -9.16 -7.67 0.11
CA ARG A 104 -10.44 -7.93 -0.57
C ARG A 104 -10.91 -6.78 -1.45
N VAL A 105 -10.69 -5.53 -1.03
CA VAL A 105 -11.32 -4.36 -1.65
C VAL A 105 -10.40 -3.67 -2.66
N TYR A 106 -9.09 -3.65 -2.43
CA TYR A 106 -8.17 -2.80 -3.18
C TYR A 106 -7.05 -3.55 -3.92
N VAL A 107 -6.70 -4.77 -3.50
CA VAL A 107 -5.65 -5.54 -4.18
C VAL A 107 -6.22 -6.18 -5.45
N ASP A 108 -5.80 -5.68 -6.60
CA ASP A 108 -6.25 -6.13 -7.92
C ASP A 108 -5.10 -6.62 -8.82
N ASN A 109 -3.86 -6.58 -8.32
CA ASN A 109 -2.67 -6.97 -9.05
C ASN A 109 -1.64 -7.63 -8.13
N TRP A 110 -0.80 -8.48 -8.72
CA TRP A 110 0.21 -9.25 -8.00
C TRP A 110 1.22 -8.38 -7.24
N ALA A 111 1.63 -7.25 -7.82
CA ALA A 111 2.67 -6.40 -7.22
C ALA A 111 2.20 -5.74 -5.92
N SER A 112 0.95 -5.27 -5.88
CA SER A 112 0.34 -4.72 -4.68
C SER A 112 0.08 -5.80 -3.61
N CYS A 113 -0.33 -7.00 -4.05
CA CYS A 113 -0.47 -8.17 -3.18
C CYS A 113 0.85 -8.49 -2.49
N ASP A 114 1.93 -8.68 -3.26
CA ASP A 114 3.26 -9.02 -2.74
C ASP A 114 3.78 -7.94 -1.79
N THR A 115 3.59 -6.66 -2.14
CA THR A 115 4.06 -5.55 -1.30
C THR A 115 3.32 -5.48 0.04
N LEU A 116 2.01 -5.73 0.06
CA LEU A 116 1.23 -5.73 1.29
C LEU A 116 1.51 -6.99 2.12
N CYS A 117 1.43 -8.16 1.49
CA CYS A 117 1.42 -9.45 2.15
C CYS A 117 2.79 -9.83 2.72
N ASN A 118 3.88 -9.65 1.95
CA ASN A 118 5.22 -10.01 2.40
C ASN A 118 5.77 -9.09 3.49
N HIS A 119 5.15 -7.92 3.68
CA HIS A 119 5.59 -6.92 4.66
C HIS A 119 4.58 -6.74 5.79
N SER A 120 3.43 -6.10 5.53
CA SER A 120 2.50 -5.74 6.60
C SER A 120 1.80 -6.96 7.20
N VAL A 121 1.27 -7.85 6.35
CA VAL A 121 0.60 -9.07 6.82
C VAL A 121 1.61 -10.04 7.41
N GLY A 122 2.74 -10.26 6.73
CA GLY A 122 3.83 -11.12 7.20
C GLY A 122 4.31 -10.73 8.59
N THR A 123 4.68 -9.46 8.81
CA THR A 123 5.11 -9.00 10.14
C THR A 123 3.99 -9.09 11.18
N LEU A 124 2.73 -8.82 10.81
CA LEU A 124 1.63 -8.98 11.77
C LEU A 124 1.56 -10.43 12.28
N VAL A 125 1.70 -11.41 11.38
CA VAL A 125 1.64 -12.84 11.72
C VAL A 125 2.88 -13.29 12.49
N GLU A 126 4.05 -12.75 12.18
CA GLU A 126 5.27 -12.98 12.97
C GLU A 126 5.13 -12.46 14.41
N MET A 127 4.49 -11.29 14.58
CA MET A 127 4.25 -10.70 15.90
C MET A 127 3.11 -11.40 16.66
N TYR A 128 2.10 -11.90 15.93
CA TYR A 128 0.87 -12.50 16.46
C TYR A 128 0.52 -13.81 15.72
N PRO A 129 1.15 -14.93 16.07
CA PRO A 129 0.96 -16.21 15.37
C PRO A 129 -0.48 -16.73 15.35
N GLU A 130 -1.35 -16.30 16.27
CA GLU A 130 -2.78 -16.62 16.27
C GLU A 130 -3.51 -16.14 15.00
N CYS A 131 -2.99 -15.10 14.34
CA CYS A 131 -3.51 -14.59 13.07
C CYS A 131 -3.36 -15.58 11.91
N VAL A 132 -2.51 -16.63 12.03
CA VAL A 132 -2.40 -17.70 11.02
C VAL A 132 -3.75 -18.38 10.77
N SER A 133 -4.59 -18.51 11.81
CA SER A 133 -5.94 -19.06 11.67
C SER A 133 -6.83 -18.26 10.71
N HIS A 134 -6.61 -16.95 10.59
CA HIS A 134 -7.31 -16.07 9.65
C HIS A 134 -6.78 -16.26 8.24
N LEU A 135 -5.45 -16.37 8.07
CA LEU A 135 -4.86 -16.63 6.75
C LEU A 135 -5.34 -17.94 6.13
N LYS A 136 -5.49 -19.00 6.93
CA LYS A 136 -6.06 -20.28 6.45
C LYS A 136 -7.50 -20.14 5.94
N LYS A 137 -8.27 -19.15 6.42
CA LYS A 137 -9.61 -18.87 5.89
C LYS A 137 -9.52 -18.14 4.56
N TRP A 138 -8.55 -17.25 4.38
CA TRP A 138 -8.33 -16.55 3.10
C TRP A 138 -8.01 -17.53 1.97
N THR A 139 -7.32 -18.64 2.23
CA THR A 139 -7.05 -19.65 1.18
C THR A 139 -8.30 -20.36 0.66
N ALA A 140 -9.45 -20.22 1.36
CA ALA A 140 -10.74 -20.75 0.94
C ALA A 140 -11.65 -19.69 0.28
N SER A 141 -11.19 -18.43 0.16
CA SER A 141 -11.95 -17.40 -0.54
C SER A 141 -11.92 -17.62 -2.06
N LYS A 142 -13.02 -17.30 -2.73
CA LYS A 142 -13.16 -17.40 -4.18
C LYS A 142 -12.71 -16.13 -4.89
#